data_AF-A0A496QI59-F1
#
_entry.id   AF-A0A496QI59-F1
#
_cell.length_a   1.000
_cell.length_b   1.000
_cell.length_c   1.000
_cell.angle_alpha   90.00
_cell.angle_beta   90.00
_cell.angle_gamma   90.00
#
_symmetry.space_group_name_H-M   'P 1'
#
loop_
_entity.id
_entity.type
_entity.pdbx_description
1 polymer ?
#
loop_
_entity_poly.entity_id
_entity_poly.type
_entity_poly.pdbx_seq_one_letter_code
_entity_poly.pdbx_strand_id
1 'polypeptide(L)'
;MISIYERLLSAFGPQDWWPGDSPFEVCTGAILTQNTNWENVRRAISNLKNKDLLRPRAIYELSRESLALIIRPAGYYNVKAGRLQNFVAFLVDEFRGDMDTMFSMGLETLRPMLLDIKGIGPETADSILLYAGELPSFVVDVYTIRALIRHDLIDENADYEGVRSLFMDHLPFDVKLYNEYHALWVMLGKSFCKKTKPRCEECPLNGL
;
A
#
# COMPACT_ATOMS: atom_id res chain seq x y z
N MET A 1 -16.09 6.21 -13.26
CA MET A 1 -15.31 5.68 -12.11
C MET A 1 -16.15 4.94 -11.08
N ILE A 2 -17.27 5.50 -10.60
CA ILE A 2 -18.11 4.83 -9.58
C ILE A 2 -18.83 3.56 -10.09
N SER A 3 -19.27 3.52 -11.35
CA SER A 3 -19.93 2.34 -11.93
C SER A 3 -19.02 1.11 -12.00
N ILE A 4 -17.70 1.32 -12.18
CA ILE A 4 -16.71 0.25 -12.15
C ILE A 4 -16.57 -0.29 -10.73
N TYR A 5 -16.52 0.60 -9.73
CA TYR A 5 -16.52 0.21 -8.31
C TYR A 5 -17.73 -0.68 -7.97
N GLU A 6 -18.93 -0.26 -8.36
CA GLU A 6 -20.17 -1.02 -8.12
C GLU A 6 -20.15 -2.41 -8.78
N ARG A 7 -19.66 -2.50 -10.02
CA ARG A 7 -19.51 -3.79 -10.73
C ARG A 7 -18.55 -4.72 -10.01
N LEU A 8 -17.38 -4.21 -9.60
CA LEU A 8 -16.40 -5.02 -8.89
C LEU A 8 -16.90 -5.43 -7.51
N LEU A 9 -17.52 -4.51 -6.76
CA LEU A 9 -18.09 -4.78 -5.45
C LEU A 9 -19.20 -5.83 -5.55
N SER A 10 -20.06 -5.76 -6.57
CA SER A 10 -21.09 -6.78 -6.80
C SER A 10 -20.49 -8.16 -7.12
N ALA A 11 -19.32 -8.22 -7.75
CA ALA A 11 -18.69 -9.47 -8.15
C ALA A 11 -17.88 -10.13 -7.02
N PHE A 12 -17.21 -9.33 -6.19
CA PHE A 12 -16.28 -9.81 -5.17
C PHE A 12 -16.79 -9.67 -3.74
N GLY A 13 -17.81 -8.83 -3.51
CA GLY A 13 -18.24 -8.41 -2.17
C GLY A 13 -17.21 -7.50 -1.50
N PRO A 14 -17.47 -7.08 -0.25
CA PRO A 14 -16.49 -6.39 0.59
C PRO A 14 -15.24 -7.24 0.80
N GLN A 15 -14.07 -6.61 0.76
CA GLN A 15 -12.78 -7.31 0.86
C GLN A 15 -12.17 -7.30 2.27
N ASP A 16 -12.67 -6.45 3.18
CA ASP A 16 -12.12 -6.25 4.52
C ASP A 16 -10.58 -6.08 4.48
N TRP A 17 -10.14 -5.21 3.57
CA TRP A 17 -8.78 -5.22 3.08
C TRP A 17 -7.76 -4.56 4.01
N TRP A 18 -6.62 -5.25 4.07
CA TRP A 18 -5.43 -5.01 4.87
C TRP A 18 -5.61 -5.10 6.40
N PRO A 19 -5.61 -6.33 6.95
CA PRO A 19 -5.59 -6.53 8.39
C PRO A 19 -4.24 -6.12 8.99
N GLY A 20 -4.26 -5.35 10.08
CA GLY A 20 -3.11 -5.05 10.94
C GLY A 20 -3.58 -4.71 12.35
N ASP A 21 -2.78 -5.05 13.36
CA ASP A 21 -3.16 -4.82 14.77
C ASP A 21 -2.91 -3.36 15.20
N SER A 22 -2.13 -2.60 14.41
CA SER A 22 -1.81 -1.20 14.67
C SER A 22 -1.43 -0.44 13.40
N PRO A 23 -1.53 0.90 13.37
CA PRO A 23 -1.03 1.72 12.27
C PRO A 23 0.45 1.48 11.95
N PHE A 24 1.28 1.23 12.96
CA PHE A 24 2.71 0.96 12.77
C PHE A 24 2.97 -0.39 12.07
N GLU A 25 2.15 -1.40 12.37
CA GLU A 25 2.18 -2.68 11.65
C GLU A 25 1.83 -2.49 10.18
N VAL A 26 0.78 -1.71 9.89
CA VAL A 26 0.35 -1.42 8.52
C VAL A 26 1.46 -0.70 7.74
N CYS A 27 2.11 0.31 8.34
CA CYS A 27 3.26 1.00 7.72
C CYS A 27 4.41 0.04 7.44
N THR A 28 4.74 -0.82 8.42
CA THR A 28 5.77 -1.85 8.25
C THR A 28 5.39 -2.81 7.12
N GLY A 29 4.14 -3.25 7.05
CA GLY A 29 3.60 -4.09 5.99
C GLY A 29 3.69 -3.45 4.62
N ALA A 30 3.36 -2.16 4.48
CA ALA A 30 3.43 -1.42 3.22
C ALA A 30 4.87 -1.37 2.67
N ILE A 31 5.84 -1.07 3.55
CA ILE A 31 7.25 -1.06 3.18
C ILE A 31 7.76 -2.46 2.82
N LEU A 32 7.36 -3.46 3.61
CA LEU A 32 7.82 -4.83 3.41
C LEU A 32 7.18 -5.52 2.20
N THR A 33 6.01 -5.10 1.75
CA THR A 33 5.28 -5.68 0.59
C THR A 33 5.96 -5.40 -0.75
N GLN A 34 6.79 -4.36 -0.84
CA GLN A 34 7.48 -4.01 -2.08
C GLN A 34 8.21 -5.21 -2.69
N ASN A 35 7.82 -5.63 -3.90
CA ASN A 35 8.39 -6.79 -4.61
C ASN A 35 8.39 -8.11 -3.80
N THR A 36 7.35 -8.39 -3.03
CA THR A 36 7.17 -9.70 -2.38
C THR A 36 5.69 -10.06 -2.25
N ASN A 37 5.40 -11.30 -1.88
CA ASN A 37 4.03 -11.73 -1.59
C ASN A 37 3.68 -11.45 -0.12
N TRP A 38 2.38 -11.30 0.15
CA TRP A 38 1.88 -10.98 1.49
C TRP A 38 2.23 -12.04 2.54
N GLU A 39 2.25 -13.33 2.18
CA GLU A 39 2.58 -14.40 3.15
C GLU A 39 4.00 -14.25 3.72
N ASN A 40 4.96 -13.87 2.87
CA ASN A 40 6.32 -13.58 3.30
C ASN A 40 6.41 -12.34 4.20
N VAL A 41 5.61 -11.31 3.93
CA VAL A 41 5.50 -10.11 4.78
C VAL A 41 4.94 -10.49 6.15
N ARG A 42 3.87 -11.27 6.17
CA ARG A 42 3.21 -11.72 7.40
C ARG A 42 4.17 -12.51 8.29
N ARG A 43 5.02 -13.36 7.70
CA ARG A 43 6.11 -14.06 8.41
C ARG A 43 7.16 -13.09 8.97
N ALA A 44 7.56 -12.08 8.22
CA ALA A 44 8.51 -11.06 8.70
C ALA A 44 7.93 -10.22 9.85
N ILE A 45 6.67 -9.81 9.75
CA ILE A 45 5.94 -9.10 10.83
C ILE A 45 5.82 -9.98 12.07
N SER A 46 5.46 -11.25 11.91
CA SER A 46 5.40 -12.21 13.02
C SER A 46 6.75 -12.35 13.72
N ASN A 47 7.87 -12.38 12.99
CA ASN A 47 9.20 -12.40 13.59
C ASN A 47 9.50 -11.13 14.42
N LEU A 48 9.06 -9.95 13.97
CA LEU A 48 9.19 -8.70 14.72
C LEU A 48 8.34 -8.73 16.00
N LYS A 49 7.07 -9.17 15.90
CA LYS A 49 6.14 -9.30 17.04
C LYS A 49 6.68 -10.27 18.09
N ASN A 50 7.13 -11.45 17.67
CA ASN A 50 7.68 -12.49 18.57
C ASN A 50 8.94 -12.04 19.33
N LYS A 51 9.59 -10.96 18.87
CA LYS A 51 10.77 -10.38 19.50
C LYS A 51 10.48 -9.08 20.26
N ASP A 52 9.21 -8.65 20.33
CA ASP A 52 8.80 -7.34 20.88
C ASP A 52 9.50 -6.14 20.18
N LEU A 53 9.71 -6.27 18.87
CA LEU A 53 10.40 -5.28 18.04
C LEU A 53 9.47 -4.50 17.12
N LEU A 54 8.17 -4.83 17.05
CA LEU A 54 7.21 -4.11 16.20
C LEU A 54 6.73 -2.81 16.88
N ARG A 55 7.67 -1.92 17.20
CA ARG A 55 7.39 -0.55 17.67
C ARG A 55 8.48 0.42 17.17
N PRO A 56 8.16 1.70 16.91
CA PRO A 56 9.09 2.64 16.27
C PRO A 56 10.46 2.68 16.95
N ARG A 57 10.49 2.89 18.26
CA ARG A 57 11.75 3.05 19.01
C ARG A 57 12.62 1.79 19.00
N ALA A 58 12.00 0.61 19.07
CA ALA A 58 12.75 -0.65 19.05
C ALA A 58 13.45 -0.89 17.72
N ILE A 59 12.81 -0.53 16.59
CA ILE A 59 13.43 -0.63 15.27
C ILE A 59 14.49 0.47 15.07
N TYR A 60 14.25 1.68 15.58
CA TYR A 60 15.19 2.80 15.51
C TYR A 60 16.54 2.47 16.17
N GLU A 61 16.51 1.79 17.32
CA GLU A 61 17.71 1.42 18.09
C GLU A 61 18.38 0.13 17.58
N LEU A 62 17.74 -0.59 16.66
CA LEU A 62 18.25 -1.86 16.15
C LEU A 62 19.27 -1.63 15.03
N SER A 63 20.35 -2.43 15.03
CA SER A 63 21.28 -2.41 13.90
C SER A 63 20.59 -2.87 12.61
N ARG A 64 21.05 -2.33 11.48
CA ARG A 64 20.47 -2.65 10.17
C ARG A 64 20.61 -4.14 9.87
N GLU A 65 21.73 -4.73 10.23
CA GLU A 65 22.05 -6.14 10.01
C GLU A 65 21.10 -7.05 10.80
N SER A 66 20.85 -6.73 12.07
CA SER A 66 19.91 -7.47 12.90
C SER A 66 18.49 -7.36 12.37
N LEU A 67 18.05 -6.15 11.99
CA LEU A 67 16.73 -5.95 11.38
C LEU A 67 16.58 -6.78 10.10
N ALA A 68 17.58 -6.70 9.21
CA ALA A 68 17.61 -7.39 7.92
C ALA A 68 17.47 -8.91 8.09
N LEU A 69 18.11 -9.50 9.10
CA LEU A 69 17.97 -10.94 9.40
C LEU A 69 16.55 -11.30 9.89
N ILE A 70 15.93 -10.45 10.71
CA ILE A 70 14.57 -10.68 11.24
C ILE A 70 13.53 -10.63 10.12
N ILE A 71 13.64 -9.65 9.22
CA ILE A 71 12.71 -9.47 8.11
C ILE A 71 13.09 -10.25 6.84
N ARG A 72 14.10 -11.13 6.93
CA ARG A 72 14.60 -11.94 5.80
C ARG A 72 13.51 -12.62 4.95
N PRO A 73 12.41 -13.16 5.53
CA PRO A 73 11.33 -13.76 4.73
C PRO A 73 10.75 -12.82 3.67
N ALA A 74 10.72 -11.51 3.91
CA ALA A 74 10.16 -10.53 2.99
C ALA A 74 10.96 -10.38 1.67
N GLY A 75 12.17 -10.95 1.55
CA GLY A 75 13.02 -10.80 0.36
C GLY A 75 13.60 -9.40 0.21
N TYR A 76 14.70 -9.24 -0.56
CA TYR A 76 15.45 -7.98 -0.65
C TYR A 76 15.73 -7.32 0.72
N TYR A 77 15.94 -8.16 1.73
CA TYR A 77 15.81 -7.80 3.14
C TYR A 77 16.83 -6.74 3.59
N ASN A 78 18.02 -6.70 2.99
CA ASN A 78 19.00 -5.63 3.25
C ASN A 78 18.47 -4.25 2.80
N VAL A 79 17.87 -4.18 1.60
CA VAL A 79 17.28 -2.95 1.07
C VAL A 79 16.06 -2.56 1.90
N LYS A 80 15.18 -3.52 2.21
CA LYS A 80 13.98 -3.28 3.01
C LYS A 80 14.28 -2.87 4.44
N ALA A 81 15.34 -3.41 5.06
CA ALA A 81 15.78 -2.98 6.38
C ALA A 81 16.22 -1.51 6.35
N GLY A 82 16.95 -1.09 5.31
CA GLY A 82 17.27 0.31 5.10
C GLY A 82 16.04 1.19 4.93
N ARG A 83 15.06 0.77 4.11
CA ARG A 83 13.81 1.51 3.90
C ARG A 83 12.99 1.66 5.18
N LEU A 84 12.84 0.57 5.93
CA LEU A 84 12.11 0.58 7.20
C LEU A 84 12.82 1.44 8.25
N GLN A 85 14.15 1.37 8.33
CA GLN A 85 14.91 2.27 9.21
C GLN A 85 14.78 3.73 8.81
N ASN A 86 14.77 4.07 7.52
CA ASN A 86 14.58 5.46 7.08
C ASN A 86 13.20 6.00 7.49
N PHE A 87 12.14 5.21 7.30
CA PHE A 87 10.79 5.58 7.74
C PHE A 87 10.71 5.72 9.27
N VAL A 88 11.29 4.78 10.01
CA VAL A 88 11.31 4.83 11.48
C VAL A 88 12.13 6.01 11.99
N ALA A 89 13.24 6.35 11.34
CA ALA A 89 14.03 7.53 11.68
C ALA A 89 13.22 8.81 11.49
N PHE A 90 12.56 8.98 10.35
CA PHE A 90 11.61 10.08 10.12
C PHE A 90 10.55 10.17 11.22
N LEU A 91 9.90 9.05 11.55
CA LEU A 91 8.86 9.01 12.58
C LEU A 91 9.40 9.37 13.98
N VAL A 92 10.60 8.91 14.34
CA VAL A 92 11.19 9.16 15.65
C VAL A 92 11.77 10.57 15.76
N ASP A 93 12.46 11.05 14.73
CA ASP A 93 13.18 12.32 14.77
C ASP A 93 12.21 13.50 14.64
N GLU A 94 11.22 13.42 13.74
CA GLU A 94 10.24 14.51 13.51
C GLU A 94 9.03 14.44 14.46
N PHE A 95 8.59 13.23 14.84
CA PHE A 95 7.35 13.03 15.61
C PHE A 95 7.54 12.27 16.92
N ARG A 96 8.79 12.04 17.36
CA ARG A 96 9.10 11.32 18.62
C ARG A 96 8.52 9.91 18.70
N GLY A 97 8.22 9.30 17.55
CA GLY A 97 7.62 7.97 17.47
C GLY A 97 6.09 7.98 17.50
N ASP A 98 5.45 9.15 17.54
CA ASP A 98 4.00 9.30 17.68
C ASP A 98 3.29 9.36 16.32
N MET A 99 2.53 8.32 16.01
CA MET A 99 1.83 8.18 14.73
C MET A 99 0.63 9.13 14.62
N ASP A 100 -0.06 9.41 15.73
CA ASP A 100 -1.23 10.28 15.75
C ASP A 100 -0.83 11.71 15.38
N THR A 101 0.28 12.20 15.95
CA THR A 101 0.87 13.50 15.60
C THR A 101 1.25 13.54 14.13
N MET A 102 1.92 12.50 13.62
CA MET A 102 2.29 12.42 12.21
C MET A 102 1.06 12.50 11.29
N PHE A 103 0.02 11.70 11.54
CA PHE A 103 -1.18 11.69 10.69
C PHE A 103 -2.05 12.93 10.84
N SER A 104 -2.00 13.63 11.97
CA SER A 104 -2.72 14.89 12.18
C SER A 104 -2.29 16.01 11.23
N MET A 105 -1.13 15.88 10.57
CA MET A 105 -0.68 16.80 9.52
C MET A 105 -1.58 16.78 8.28
N GLY A 106 -2.35 15.71 8.09
CA GLY A 106 -3.25 15.54 6.95
C GLY A 106 -2.53 15.20 5.64
N LEU A 107 -3.32 14.82 4.65
CA LEU A 107 -2.87 14.25 3.38
C LEU A 107 -1.88 15.17 2.64
N GLU A 108 -2.25 16.44 2.45
CA GLU A 108 -1.52 17.39 1.62
C GLU A 108 -0.12 17.71 2.16
N THR A 109 0.06 17.65 3.48
CA THR A 109 1.36 17.96 4.11
C THR A 109 2.19 16.69 4.31
N LEU A 110 1.56 15.59 4.75
CA LEU A 110 2.29 14.37 5.06
C LEU A 110 2.76 13.62 3.80
N ARG A 111 1.99 13.65 2.71
CA ARG A 111 2.35 12.90 1.49
C ARG A 111 3.69 13.32 0.89
N PRO A 112 3.98 14.62 0.66
CA PRO A 112 5.30 15.04 0.19
C PRO A 112 6.44 14.61 1.14
N MET A 113 6.23 14.74 2.45
CA MET A 113 7.22 14.32 3.45
C MET A 113 7.53 12.82 3.38
N LEU A 114 6.50 11.97 3.20
CA LEU A 114 6.69 10.54 3.02
C LEU A 114 7.45 10.22 1.72
N LEU A 115 7.18 10.94 0.63
CA LEU A 115 7.86 10.77 -0.66
C LEU A 115 9.34 11.18 -0.62
N ASP A 116 9.71 12.12 0.25
CA ASP A 116 11.10 12.53 0.46
C ASP A 116 11.93 11.47 1.22
N ILE A 117 11.28 10.50 1.87
CA ILE A 117 11.96 9.40 2.56
C ILE A 117 12.57 8.46 1.52
N LYS A 118 13.90 8.38 1.49
CA LYS A 118 14.64 7.49 0.58
C LYS A 118 14.12 6.05 0.65
N GLY A 119 13.49 5.63 -0.45
CA GLY A 119 12.98 4.27 -0.65
C GLY A 119 11.50 4.06 -0.32
N ILE A 120 10.79 5.13 0.03
CA ILE A 120 9.33 5.22 -0.02
C ILE A 120 8.97 5.83 -1.38
N GLY A 121 8.21 5.08 -2.17
CA GLY A 121 7.65 5.57 -3.44
C GLY A 121 6.16 5.87 -3.30
N PRO A 122 5.52 6.42 -4.35
CA PRO A 122 4.10 6.80 -4.32
C PRO A 122 3.15 5.72 -3.81
N GLU A 123 3.24 4.50 -4.34
CA GLU A 123 2.43 3.36 -3.88
C GLU A 123 2.56 3.09 -2.37
N THR A 124 3.77 3.19 -1.83
CA THR A 124 3.99 2.96 -0.39
C THR A 124 3.54 4.14 0.46
N ALA A 125 3.79 5.37 0.01
CA ALA A 125 3.31 6.57 0.70
C ALA A 125 1.78 6.58 0.78
N ASP A 126 1.11 6.31 -0.35
CA ASP A 126 -0.34 6.28 -0.42
C ASP A 126 -0.93 5.10 0.35
N SER A 127 -0.24 3.96 0.41
CA SER A 127 -0.64 2.85 1.29
C SER A 127 -0.55 3.22 2.77
N ILE A 128 0.51 3.92 3.19
CA ILE A 128 0.65 4.40 4.57
C ILE A 128 -0.48 5.38 4.90
N LEU A 129 -0.72 6.35 4.03
CA LEU A 129 -1.75 7.37 4.23
C LEU A 129 -3.15 6.76 4.32
N LEU A 130 -3.48 5.87 3.38
CA LEU A 130 -4.81 5.27 3.30
C LEU A 130 -5.07 4.26 4.42
N TYR A 131 -4.18 3.28 4.59
CA TYR A 131 -4.44 2.14 5.47
C TYR A 131 -4.04 2.39 6.93
N ALA A 132 -2.98 3.16 7.18
CA ALA A 132 -2.52 3.43 8.53
C ALA A 132 -3.01 4.79 9.04
N GLY A 133 -3.04 5.80 8.18
CA GLY A 133 -3.42 7.16 8.54
C GLY A 133 -4.91 7.47 8.43
N GLU A 134 -5.71 6.58 7.84
CA GLU A 134 -7.11 6.83 7.51
C GLU A 134 -7.30 8.14 6.73
N LEU A 135 -6.35 8.46 5.84
CA LEU A 135 -6.39 9.63 4.98
C LEU A 135 -6.75 9.19 3.55
N PRO A 136 -7.71 9.82 2.87
CA PRO A 136 -8.21 9.35 1.58
C PRO A 136 -7.23 9.69 0.45
N SER A 137 -6.16 8.90 0.37
CA SER A 137 -5.22 8.87 -0.75
C SER A 137 -5.45 7.60 -1.55
N PHE A 138 -5.79 7.70 -2.83
CA PHE A 138 -6.02 6.49 -3.62
C PHE A 138 -4.70 5.78 -3.90
N VAL A 139 -4.63 4.48 -3.59
CA VAL A 139 -3.46 3.65 -3.89
C VAL A 139 -3.59 3.12 -5.31
N VAL A 140 -2.59 3.39 -6.13
CA VAL A 140 -2.45 2.79 -7.45
C VAL A 140 -1.37 1.72 -7.40
N ASP A 141 -1.65 0.55 -7.93
CA ASP A 141 -0.67 -0.52 -8.05
C ASP A 141 -0.62 -1.09 -9.49
N VAL A 142 0.28 -2.06 -9.69
CA VAL A 142 0.45 -2.71 -11.00
C VAL A 142 -0.78 -3.51 -11.45
N TYR A 143 -1.68 -3.89 -10.55
CA TYR A 143 -2.93 -4.56 -10.89
C TYR A 143 -3.93 -3.56 -11.47
N THR A 144 -4.07 -2.42 -10.79
CA THR A 144 -4.89 -1.28 -11.17
C THR A 144 -4.46 -0.73 -12.53
N ILE A 145 -3.18 -0.36 -12.69
CA ILE A 145 -2.64 0.18 -13.94
C ILE A 145 -2.91 -0.77 -15.12
N ARG A 146 -2.59 -2.06 -14.95
CA ARG A 146 -2.78 -3.06 -16.02
C ARG A 146 -4.25 -3.20 -16.42
N ALA A 147 -5.16 -3.17 -15.45
CA ALA A 147 -6.58 -3.29 -15.75
C ALA A 147 -7.10 -2.03 -16.46
N LEU A 148 -6.73 -0.84 -16.00
CA LEU A 148 -7.13 0.42 -16.63
C LEU A 148 -6.63 0.53 -18.08
N ILE A 149 -5.36 0.19 -18.36
CA ILE A 149 -4.82 0.18 -19.73
C ILE A 149 -5.60 -0.79 -20.61
N ARG A 150 -5.87 -2.01 -20.14
CA ARG A 150 -6.56 -3.04 -20.94
C ARG A 150 -8.04 -2.74 -21.20
N HIS A 151 -8.63 -1.81 -20.45
CA HIS A 151 -9.98 -1.33 -20.64
C HIS A 151 -10.01 0.07 -21.30
N ASP A 152 -8.87 0.51 -21.88
CA ASP A 152 -8.72 1.80 -22.56
C ASP A 152 -9.15 3.02 -21.70
N LEU A 153 -8.98 2.91 -20.38
CA LEU A 153 -9.34 3.97 -19.42
C LEU A 153 -8.19 4.96 -19.19
N ILE A 154 -6.96 4.56 -19.49
CA ILE A 154 -5.75 5.39 -19.40
C ILE A 154 -4.79 5.06 -20.54
N ASP A 155 -3.89 5.99 -20.87
CA ASP A 155 -2.79 5.77 -21.80
C ASP A 155 -1.79 4.74 -21.26
N GLU A 156 -1.12 4.00 -22.15
CA GLU A 156 -0.09 3.02 -21.78
C GLU A 156 1.13 3.65 -21.07
N ASN A 157 1.36 4.95 -21.29
CA ASN A 157 2.43 5.74 -20.69
C ASN A 157 1.96 6.59 -19.51
N ALA A 158 0.72 6.40 -19.03
CA ALA A 158 0.22 7.12 -17.88
C ALA A 158 1.11 6.86 -16.66
N ASP A 159 1.54 7.94 -16.01
CA ASP A 159 2.34 7.85 -14.79
C ASP A 159 1.46 7.63 -13.56
N TYR A 160 2.12 7.35 -12.43
CA TYR A 160 1.44 7.07 -11.16
C TYR A 160 0.50 8.21 -10.75
N GLU A 161 0.96 9.46 -10.83
CA GLU A 161 0.19 10.62 -10.37
C GLU A 161 -1.02 10.89 -11.26
N GLY A 162 -0.89 10.71 -12.58
CA GLY A 162 -2.00 10.81 -13.51
C GLY A 162 -3.09 9.77 -13.21
N VAL A 163 -2.70 8.53 -12.93
CA VAL A 163 -3.65 7.48 -12.55
C VAL A 163 -4.27 7.75 -11.18
N ARG A 164 -3.47 8.18 -10.19
CA ARG A 164 -3.99 8.54 -8.85
C ARG A 164 -4.99 9.69 -8.92
N SER A 165 -4.68 10.73 -9.69
CA SER A 165 -5.56 11.90 -9.90
C SER A 165 -6.85 11.50 -10.59
N LEU A 166 -6.83 10.59 -11.58
CA LEU A 166 -8.04 10.05 -12.20
C LEU A 166 -9.05 9.52 -11.17
N PHE A 167 -8.58 8.78 -10.15
CA PHE A 167 -9.46 8.30 -9.09
C PHE A 167 -9.90 9.43 -8.16
N MET A 168 -8.96 10.24 -7.69
CA MET A 168 -9.25 11.28 -6.69
C MET A 168 -10.15 12.41 -7.23
N ASP A 169 -10.05 12.75 -8.51
CA ASP A 169 -10.85 13.79 -9.15
C ASP A 169 -12.27 13.33 -9.48
N HIS A 170 -12.51 12.02 -9.59
CA HIS A 170 -13.78 11.45 -10.06
C HIS A 170 -14.50 10.59 -9.01
N LEU A 171 -13.99 10.53 -7.79
CA LEU A 171 -14.59 9.82 -6.67
C LEU A 171 -14.75 10.75 -5.46
N PRO A 172 -15.78 10.52 -4.62
CA PRO A 172 -15.85 11.18 -3.32
C PRO A 172 -14.57 10.99 -2.51
N PHE A 173 -14.17 12.01 -1.75
CA PHE A 173 -13.03 11.97 -0.85
C PHE A 173 -13.37 11.13 0.40
N ASP A 174 -13.40 9.81 0.24
CA ASP A 174 -13.85 8.85 1.24
C ASP A 174 -12.86 7.69 1.40
N VAL A 175 -12.39 7.52 2.64
CA VAL A 175 -11.36 6.54 3.01
C VAL A 175 -11.83 5.10 2.76
N LYS A 176 -13.09 4.80 3.11
CA LYS A 176 -13.64 3.44 3.00
C LYS A 176 -13.79 3.06 1.54
N LEU A 177 -14.28 3.99 0.71
CA LEU A 177 -14.38 3.83 -0.73
C LEU A 177 -13.01 3.55 -1.35
N TYR A 178 -11.98 4.34 -1.02
CA TYR A 178 -10.66 4.18 -1.61
C TYR A 178 -9.99 2.87 -1.19
N ASN A 179 -10.11 2.50 0.08
CA ASN A 179 -9.62 1.23 0.61
C ASN A 179 -10.27 0.04 -0.11
N GLU A 180 -11.60 0.00 -0.12
CA GLU A 180 -12.36 -1.08 -0.74
C GLU A 180 -12.10 -1.15 -2.25
N TYR A 181 -12.08 -0.01 -2.94
CA TYR A 181 -11.90 0.01 -4.38
C TYR A 181 -10.49 -0.44 -4.81
N HIS A 182 -9.44 -0.03 -4.09
CA HIS A 182 -8.11 -0.58 -4.34
C HIS A 182 -8.08 -2.11 -4.15
N ALA A 183 -8.70 -2.62 -3.08
CA ALA A 183 -8.78 -4.06 -2.84
C ALA A 183 -9.47 -4.81 -3.98
N LEU A 184 -10.58 -4.26 -4.48
CA LEU A 184 -11.31 -4.80 -5.62
C LEU A 184 -10.47 -4.86 -6.91
N TRP A 185 -9.64 -3.85 -7.18
CA TRP A 185 -8.68 -3.88 -8.30
C TRP A 185 -7.63 -4.98 -8.14
N VAL A 186 -7.09 -5.16 -6.92
CA VAL A 186 -6.16 -6.24 -6.61
C VAL A 186 -6.82 -7.60 -6.89
N MET A 187 -8.08 -7.78 -6.47
CA MET A 187 -8.84 -9.02 -6.69
C MET A 187 -9.11 -9.29 -8.17
N LEU A 188 -9.52 -8.26 -8.92
CA LEU A 188 -9.67 -8.35 -10.36
C LEU A 188 -8.36 -8.79 -11.03
N GLY A 189 -7.26 -8.14 -10.67
CA GLY A 189 -5.95 -8.37 -11.26
C GLY A 189 -5.34 -9.74 -10.91
N LYS A 190 -5.63 -10.27 -9.72
CA LYS A 190 -5.21 -11.62 -9.30
C LYS A 190 -6.09 -12.72 -9.91
N SER A 191 -7.40 -12.49 -10.00
CA SER A 191 -8.38 -13.53 -10.36
C SER A 191 -8.61 -13.63 -11.87
N PHE A 192 -8.70 -12.49 -12.56
CA PHE A 192 -9.12 -12.39 -13.97
C PHE A 192 -8.09 -11.68 -14.86
N CYS A 193 -7.75 -10.43 -14.53
CA CYS A 193 -6.85 -9.59 -15.33
C CYS A 193 -5.37 -9.93 -15.05
N LYS A 194 -5.02 -11.20 -15.20
CA LYS A 194 -3.67 -11.72 -14.96
C LYS A 194 -2.68 -11.19 -16.00
N LYS A 195 -1.40 -11.06 -15.61
CA LYS A 195 -0.33 -10.63 -16.52
C LYS A 195 -0.25 -11.53 -17.75
N THR A 196 -0.26 -12.84 -17.53
CA THR A 196 -0.28 -13.87 -18.57
C THR A 196 -1.62 -14.62 -18.53
N LYS A 197 -2.16 -14.97 -19.72
CA LYS A 197 -3.42 -15.70 -19.88
C LYS A 197 -4.59 -15.11 -19.05
N PRO A 198 -5.00 -13.85 -19.31
CA PRO A 198 -6.16 -13.25 -18.63
C PRO A 198 -7.45 -14.02 -18.96
N ARG A 199 -8.40 -14.01 -18.03
CA ARG A 199 -9.73 -14.63 -18.17
C ARG A 199 -10.77 -13.58 -18.58
N CYS A 200 -10.63 -13.03 -19.78
CA CYS A 200 -11.42 -11.87 -20.22
C CYS A 200 -12.92 -12.18 -20.32
N GLU A 201 -13.29 -13.37 -20.80
CA GLU A 201 -14.70 -13.77 -20.97
C GLU A 201 -15.46 -13.82 -19.63
N GLU A 202 -14.77 -14.20 -18.55
CA GLU A 202 -15.32 -14.30 -17.20
C GLU A 202 -15.08 -13.04 -16.35
N CYS A 203 -14.44 -12.02 -16.92
CA CYS A 203 -14.07 -10.80 -16.21
C CYS A 203 -15.34 -10.00 -15.82
N PRO A 204 -15.48 -9.54 -14.56
CA PRO A 204 -16.59 -8.67 -14.17
C PRO A 204 -16.67 -7.34 -14.94
N LEU A 205 -15.55 -6.92 -15.54
CA LEU A 205 -15.46 -5.73 -16.38
C LEU A 205 -15.50 -6.06 -17.88
N ASN A 206 -15.89 -7.28 -18.27
CA ASN A 206 -16.08 -7.60 -19.67
C ASN A 206 -17.18 -6.70 -20.28
N GLY A 207 -16.93 -6.17 -21.49
CA GLY A 207 -17.84 -5.23 -22.16
C GLY A 207 -17.99 -3.88 -21.46
N LEU A 208 -17.00 -3.48 -20.64
CA LEU A 208 -16.85 -2.10 -20.22
C LEU A 208 -16.56 -1.19 -21.43
#